data_AF-A0A7S3BI52-F1
#
_entry.id   AF-A0A7S3BI52-F1
#
_cell.length_a   1.000
_cell.length_b   1.000
_cell.length_c   1.000
_cell.angle_alpha   90.00
_cell.angle_beta   90.00
_cell.angle_gamma   90.00
#
_symmetry.space_group_name_H-M   'P 1'
#
loop_
_entity.id
_entity.type
_entity.pdbx_description
1 polymer ?
#
loop_
_entity_poly.entity_id
_entity_poly.type
_entity_poly.pdbx_seq_one_letter_code
_entity_poly.pdbx_strand_id
1 'polypeptide(L)'
;QAGVMGIKGLMGFLNDHAPRGVKETKMEAMTGRTLAIDASMSIYQFLAAVRQGADHSNLSNSAGEVTSHIQGFLNRTIRMLECGIKPIYVFDGKPPALKQETLAARAHKKSEAEGELHAALEGGDDDEIRKAATRTIRATPEMNA
;
A
#
# COMPACT_ATOMS: atom_id res chain seq x y z
N GLN A 1 14.48 2.28 -3.48
CA GLN A 1 13.25 3.08 -3.64
C GLN A 1 12.11 2.11 -3.93
N ALA A 2 11.15 1.97 -3.02
CA ALA A 2 9.91 1.25 -3.30
C ALA A 2 9.28 1.85 -4.56
N GLY A 3 8.81 1.00 -5.48
CA GLY A 3 8.33 1.43 -6.80
C GLY A 3 7.27 2.51 -6.67
N VAL A 4 7.60 3.74 -7.08
CA VAL A 4 6.67 4.87 -7.03
C VAL A 4 5.42 4.50 -7.84
N MET A 5 4.30 4.34 -7.15
CA MET A 5 2.99 4.28 -7.78
C MET A 5 2.50 5.71 -8.00
N GLY A 6 2.00 6.00 -9.20
CA GLY A 6 1.57 7.35 -9.60
C GLY A 6 2.64 8.13 -10.38
N ILE A 7 2.54 9.45 -10.33
CA ILE A 7 3.38 10.37 -11.10
C ILE A 7 4.58 10.79 -10.26
N LYS A 8 5.79 10.40 -10.69
CA LYS A 8 7.04 10.70 -9.98
C LYS A 8 7.27 12.21 -9.90
N GLY A 9 7.50 12.72 -8.69
CA GLY A 9 7.85 14.12 -8.45
C GLY A 9 6.68 15.11 -8.44
N LEU A 10 5.44 14.64 -8.65
CA LEU A 10 4.27 15.53 -8.77
C LEU A 10 4.07 16.41 -7.52
N MET A 11 4.20 15.85 -6.31
CA MET A 11 3.95 16.61 -5.09
C MET A 11 4.96 17.76 -4.90
N GLY A 12 6.25 17.51 -5.16
CA GLY A 12 7.28 18.55 -5.10
C GLY A 12 7.01 19.66 -6.13
N PHE A 13 6.68 19.27 -7.36
CA PHE A 13 6.31 20.21 -8.41
C PHE A 13 5.11 21.09 -8.01
N LEU A 14 4.04 20.50 -7.44
CA LEU A 14 2.86 21.24 -6.99
C LEU A 14 3.18 22.21 -5.86
N ASN A 15 4.04 21.82 -4.91
CA ASN A 15 4.45 22.70 -3.82
C ASN A 15 5.21 23.93 -4.35
N ASP A 16 6.09 23.73 -5.33
CA ASP A 16 6.93 24.79 -5.89
C ASP A 16 6.14 25.75 -6.80
N HIS A 17 5.24 25.20 -7.63
CA HIS A 17 4.62 25.96 -8.74
C HIS A 17 3.12 26.22 -8.56
N ALA A 18 2.43 25.46 -7.69
CA ALA A 18 1.00 25.57 -7.46
C ALA A 18 0.64 25.38 -5.97
N PRO A 19 1.26 26.11 -5.02
CA PRO A 19 1.07 25.87 -3.58
C PRO A 19 -0.38 26.05 -3.13
N ARG A 20 -1.16 26.90 -3.83
CA ARG A 20 -2.61 27.07 -3.57
C ARG A 20 -3.45 25.85 -3.95
N GLY A 21 -2.91 24.92 -4.74
CA GLY A 21 -3.56 23.67 -5.12
C GLY A 21 -3.46 22.58 -4.05
N VAL A 22 -2.67 22.80 -2.99
CA VAL A 22 -2.51 21.88 -1.87
C VAL A 22 -3.13 22.51 -0.62
N LYS A 23 -3.99 21.75 0.06
CA LYS A 23 -4.57 22.17 1.33
C LYS A 23 -4.53 21.03 2.34
N GLU A 24 -3.90 21.31 3.47
CA GLU A 24 -3.94 20.42 4.62
C GLU A 24 -5.22 20.66 5.43
N THR A 25 -5.83 19.57 5.88
CA THR A 25 -7.03 19.62 6.71
C THR A 25 -7.08 18.39 7.60
N LYS A 26 -7.75 18.53 8.74
CA LYS A 26 -8.06 17.37 9.58
C LYS A 26 -9.20 16.55 8.97
N MET A 27 -9.26 15.28 9.34
CA MET A 27 -10.23 14.32 8.79
C MET A 27 -11.68 14.69 9.16
N GLU A 28 -11.87 15.28 10.34
CA GLU A 28 -13.15 15.73 10.89
C GLU A 28 -13.79 16.83 10.02
N ALA A 29 -12.98 17.57 9.25
CA ALA A 29 -13.50 18.56 8.30
C ALA A 29 -14.23 17.92 7.11
N MET A 30 -14.11 16.60 6.93
CA MET A 30 -14.80 15.82 5.89
C MET A 30 -16.08 15.14 6.39
N THR A 31 -16.54 15.46 7.60
CA THR A 31 -17.80 14.96 8.15
C THR A 31 -18.96 15.15 7.17
N GLY A 32 -19.75 14.11 6.95
CA GLY A 32 -20.89 14.09 6.05
C GLY A 32 -20.55 13.94 4.57
N ARG A 33 -19.25 13.92 4.20
CA ARG A 33 -18.80 13.76 2.81
C ARG A 33 -18.73 12.30 2.40
N THR A 34 -19.03 12.04 1.14
CA THR A 34 -18.76 10.76 0.49
C THR A 34 -17.39 10.81 -0.18
N LEU A 35 -16.52 9.85 0.11
CA LEU A 35 -15.17 9.79 -0.44
C LEU A 35 -14.98 8.48 -1.21
N ALA A 36 -14.58 8.59 -2.48
CA ALA A 36 -14.12 7.45 -3.26
C ALA A 36 -12.65 7.17 -2.92
N ILE A 37 -12.35 5.93 -2.53
CA ILE A 37 -11.05 5.50 -2.05
C ILE A 37 -10.55 4.38 -2.97
N ASP A 38 -9.34 4.52 -3.47
CA ASP A 38 -8.65 3.45 -4.20
C ASP A 38 -8.35 2.28 -3.24
N ALA A 39 -9.03 1.16 -3.48
CA ALA A 39 -8.94 -0.04 -2.64
C ALA A 39 -7.62 -0.78 -2.88
N SER A 40 -7.18 -0.88 -4.13
CA SER A 40 -5.95 -1.58 -4.51
C SER A 40 -4.72 -0.89 -3.91
N MET A 41 -4.71 0.45 -3.90
CA MET A 41 -3.69 1.22 -3.19
C MET A 41 -3.78 1.07 -1.67
N SER A 42 -5.00 0.98 -1.12
CA SER A 42 -5.20 0.78 0.32
C SER A 42 -4.65 -0.57 0.79
N ILE A 43 -4.89 -1.66 0.04
CA ILE A 43 -4.34 -2.99 0.33
C ILE A 43 -2.82 -2.94 0.42
N TYR A 44 -2.16 -2.32 -0.55
CA TYR A 44 -0.70 -2.19 -0.54
C TYR A 44 -0.20 -1.45 0.70
N GLN A 45 -0.86 -0.34 1.07
CA GLN A 45 -0.52 0.41 2.28
C GLN A 45 -0.70 -0.42 3.55
N PHE A 46 -1.75 -1.24 3.64
CA PHE A 46 -2.00 -2.09 4.80
C PHE A 46 -0.96 -3.20 4.91
N LEU A 47 -0.61 -3.87 3.81
CA LEU A 47 0.47 -4.87 3.79
C LEU A 47 1.86 -4.26 4.08
N ALA A 48 2.03 -2.96 3.85
CA ALA A 48 3.25 -2.25 4.21
C ALA A 48 3.30 -1.90 5.70
N ALA A 49 2.18 -1.42 6.24
CA ALA A 49 2.13 -0.82 7.58
C ALA A 49 1.75 -1.81 8.69
N VAL A 50 0.91 -2.81 8.39
CA VAL A 50 0.36 -3.76 9.37
C VAL A 50 1.19 -5.05 9.31
N ARG A 51 2.21 -5.13 10.17
CA ARG A 51 3.17 -6.24 10.26
C ARG A 51 3.39 -6.64 11.72
N GLN A 52 3.77 -7.88 11.94
CA GLN A 52 4.06 -8.45 13.26
C GLN A 52 5.50 -8.98 13.33
N GLY A 53 5.95 -9.22 14.56
CA GLY A 53 7.22 -9.90 14.83
C GLY A 53 8.48 -9.08 14.55
N ALA A 54 9.63 -9.66 14.91
CA ALA A 54 10.95 -9.13 14.57
C ALA A 54 11.24 -9.27 13.07
N ASP A 55 10.64 -10.27 12.42
CA ASP A 55 10.77 -10.57 10.99
C ASP A 55 9.94 -9.65 10.08
N HIS A 56 9.18 -8.71 10.67
CA HIS A 56 8.27 -7.84 9.95
C HIS A 56 7.30 -8.61 9.03
N SER A 57 6.88 -9.80 9.42
CA SER A 57 5.94 -10.61 8.66
C SER A 57 4.55 -9.96 8.63
N ASN A 58 3.77 -10.26 7.58
CA ASN A 58 2.36 -9.88 7.58
C ASN A 58 1.61 -10.69 8.65
N LEU A 59 0.55 -10.12 9.21
CA LEU A 59 -0.44 -10.89 9.95
C LEU A 59 -1.02 -11.98 9.07
N SER A 60 -1.20 -13.16 9.64
CA SER A 60 -1.85 -14.30 9.01
C SER A 60 -2.81 -15.01 9.96
N ASN A 61 -3.78 -15.75 9.42
CA ASN A 61 -4.63 -16.65 10.21
C ASN A 61 -3.92 -18.00 10.47
N SER A 62 -4.61 -18.94 11.11
CA SER A 62 -4.09 -20.29 11.42
C SER A 62 -3.83 -21.14 10.17
N ALA A 63 -4.40 -20.79 9.02
CA ALA A 63 -4.14 -21.44 7.73
C ALA A 63 -2.94 -20.81 6.98
N GLY A 64 -2.31 -19.77 7.54
CA GLY A 64 -1.21 -19.04 6.91
C GLY A 64 -1.65 -17.99 5.88
N GLU A 65 -2.96 -17.72 5.76
CA GLU A 65 -3.48 -16.72 4.84
C GLU A 65 -3.28 -15.32 5.42
N VAL A 66 -2.77 -14.38 4.61
CA VAL A 66 -2.46 -13.02 5.05
C VAL A 66 -3.74 -12.25 5.38
N THR A 67 -3.81 -11.64 6.57
CA THR A 67 -4.99 -10.90 7.07
C THR A 67 -4.74 -9.41 7.33
N SER A 68 -3.52 -8.93 7.09
CA SER A 68 -3.10 -7.54 7.37
C SER A 68 -3.97 -6.50 6.63
N HIS A 69 -4.37 -6.81 5.41
CA HIS A 69 -5.25 -5.95 4.60
C HIS A 69 -6.66 -5.86 5.18
N ILE A 70 -7.21 -6.97 5.70
CA ILE A 70 -8.53 -7.02 6.33
C ILE A 70 -8.55 -6.14 7.59
N GLN A 71 -7.56 -6.32 8.47
CA GLN A 71 -7.46 -5.50 9.69
C GLN A 71 -7.27 -4.01 9.34
N GLY A 72 -6.45 -3.73 8.33
CA GLY A 72 -6.25 -2.37 7.82
C GLY A 72 -7.54 -1.72 7.32
N PHE A 73 -8.31 -2.42 6.48
CA PHE A 73 -9.61 -1.94 6.01
C PHE A 73 -10.57 -1.72 7.16
N LEU A 74 -10.70 -2.68 8.07
CA LEU A 74 -11.62 -2.59 9.21
C LEU A 74 -11.33 -1.34 10.04
N ASN A 75 -10.09 -1.19 10.50
CA ASN A 75 -9.70 -0.07 11.36
C ASN A 75 -9.80 1.28 10.65
N ARG A 76 -9.36 1.37 9.38
CA ARG A 76 -9.45 2.62 8.60
C ARG A 76 -10.90 3.01 8.33
N THR A 77 -11.74 2.04 8.01
CA THR A 77 -13.16 2.27 7.71
C THR A 77 -13.92 2.70 8.95
N ILE A 78 -13.70 2.04 10.10
CA ILE A 78 -14.29 2.44 11.38
C ILE A 78 -13.93 3.91 11.68
N ARG A 79 -12.64 4.27 11.60
CA ARG A 79 -12.19 5.64 11.85
C ARG A 79 -12.85 6.66 10.92
N MET A 80 -13.01 6.33 9.63
CA MET A 80 -13.71 7.20 8.69
C MET A 80 -15.18 7.38 9.07
N LEU A 81 -15.87 6.29 9.43
CA LEU A 81 -17.27 6.31 9.86
C LEU A 81 -17.46 7.10 11.17
N GLU A 82 -16.54 6.97 12.13
CA GLU A 82 -16.51 7.76 13.37
C GLU A 82 -16.36 9.26 13.09
N CYS A 83 -15.59 9.63 12.06
CA CYS A 83 -15.52 11.00 11.55
C CYS A 83 -16.73 11.41 10.68
N GLY A 84 -17.76 10.58 10.56
CA GLY A 84 -18.96 10.83 9.74
C GLY A 84 -18.72 10.83 8.24
N ILE A 85 -17.60 10.27 7.77
CA ILE A 85 -17.28 10.11 6.35
C ILE A 85 -18.01 8.87 5.81
N LYS A 86 -18.49 8.94 4.57
CA LYS A 86 -19.08 7.80 3.84
C LYS A 86 -18.07 7.26 2.81
N PRO A 87 -17.24 6.26 3.16
CA PRO A 87 -16.25 5.73 2.23
C PRO A 87 -16.89 4.84 1.15
N ILE A 88 -16.41 4.98 -0.09
CA ILE A 88 -16.71 4.08 -1.21
C ILE A 88 -15.39 3.55 -1.72
N TYR A 89 -15.12 2.26 -1.50
CA TYR A 89 -13.92 1.62 -2.02
C TYR A 89 -14.10 1.25 -3.50
N VAL A 90 -13.15 1.67 -4.32
CA VAL A 90 -13.12 1.44 -5.76
C VAL A 90 -11.96 0.50 -6.05
N PHE A 91 -12.28 -0.66 -6.64
CA PHE A 91 -11.30 -1.66 -7.04
C PHE A 91 -10.95 -1.50 -8.51
N ASP A 92 -9.67 -1.72 -8.83
CA ASP A 92 -9.20 -1.68 -10.21
C ASP A 92 -9.82 -2.81 -11.04
N GLY A 93 -10.22 -2.47 -12.27
CA GLY A 93 -10.59 -3.44 -13.28
C GLY A 93 -9.38 -3.93 -14.10
N LYS A 94 -9.66 -4.42 -15.31
CA LYS A 94 -8.59 -4.85 -16.23
C LYS A 94 -7.68 -3.66 -16.60
N PRO A 95 -6.36 -3.74 -16.39
CA PRO A 95 -5.45 -2.65 -16.75
C PRO A 95 -5.40 -2.46 -18.27
N PRO A 96 -5.19 -1.23 -18.76
CA PRO A 96 -5.05 -0.95 -20.19
C PRO A 96 -3.73 -1.51 -20.75
N ALA A 97 -3.68 -1.79 -22.05
CA ALA A 97 -2.51 -2.37 -22.73
C ALA A 97 -1.22 -1.55 -22.52
N LEU A 98 -1.34 -0.22 -22.52
CA LEU A 98 -0.22 0.71 -22.27
C LEU A 98 0.47 0.51 -20.90
N LYS A 99 -0.20 -0.15 -19.93
CA LYS A 99 0.36 -0.41 -18.59
C LYS A 99 1.19 -1.69 -18.54
N GLN A 100 1.19 -2.53 -19.58
CA GLN A 100 1.85 -3.85 -19.58
C GLN A 100 3.35 -3.78 -19.30
N GLU A 101 4.09 -2.91 -19.99
CA GLU A 101 5.54 -2.76 -19.78
C GLU A 101 5.87 -2.30 -18.35
N THR A 102 5.07 -1.38 -17.82
CA THR A 102 5.23 -0.89 -16.43
C THR A 102 4.95 -2.01 -15.42
N LEU A 103 3.96 -2.86 -15.67
CA LEU A 103 3.66 -4.02 -14.83
C LEU A 103 4.78 -5.06 -14.88
N ALA A 104 5.32 -5.34 -16.07
CA ALA A 104 6.46 -6.26 -16.23
C ALA A 104 7.71 -5.76 -15.50
N ALA A 105 8.06 -4.48 -15.66
CA ALA A 105 9.19 -3.89 -14.94
C ALA A 105 9.02 -3.92 -13.41
N ARG A 106 7.78 -3.77 -12.91
CA ARG A 106 7.46 -3.90 -11.48
C ARG A 106 7.60 -5.34 -11.00
N ALA A 107 7.15 -6.31 -11.79
CA ALA A 107 7.30 -7.73 -11.46
C ALA A 107 8.78 -8.12 -11.39
N HIS A 108 9.61 -7.64 -12.33
CA HIS A 108 11.05 -7.89 -12.32
C HIS A 108 11.73 -7.35 -11.05
N LYS A 109 11.55 -6.06 -10.75
CA LYS A 109 12.12 -5.43 -9.55
C LYS A 109 11.72 -6.12 -8.26
N LYS A 110 10.53 -6.71 -8.25
CA LYS A 110 10.04 -7.46 -7.12
C LYS A 110 10.75 -8.80 -6.98
N SER A 111 10.93 -9.53 -8.08
CA SER A 111 11.68 -10.79 -8.06
C SER A 111 13.12 -10.58 -7.58
N GLU A 112 13.76 -9.48 -7.97
CA GLU A 112 15.07 -9.09 -7.44
C GLU A 112 15.02 -8.85 -5.92
N ALA A 113 14.01 -8.11 -5.44
CA ALA A 113 13.83 -7.84 -4.01
C ALA A 113 13.52 -9.11 -3.18
N GLU A 114 12.88 -10.12 -3.77
CA GLU A 114 12.66 -11.42 -3.11
C GLU A 114 14.00 -12.17 -2.91
N GLY A 115 14.92 -12.08 -3.89
CA GLY A 115 16.28 -12.59 -3.73
C GLY A 115 17.08 -11.83 -2.66
N GLU A 116 16.99 -10.49 -2.64
CA GLU A 116 17.61 -9.65 -1.59
C GLU A 116 17.09 -10.03 -0.19
N LEU A 117 15.78 -10.27 -0.05
CA LEU A 117 15.19 -10.66 1.23
C LEU A 117 15.68 -12.04 1.70
N HIS A 118 15.79 -13.01 0.80
CA HIS A 118 16.31 -14.34 1.15
C HIS A 118 17.75 -14.25 1.67
N ALA A 119 18.61 -13.49 0.98
CA ALA A 119 19.99 -13.28 1.42
C ALA A 119 20.07 -12.55 2.77
N ALA A 120 19.21 -11.54 2.98
CA ALA A 120 19.16 -10.80 4.26
C ALA A 120 18.70 -11.70 5.43
N LEU A 121 17.74 -12.59 5.20
CA LEU A 121 17.29 -13.58 6.19
C LEU A 121 18.41 -14.55 6.57
N GLU A 122 19.23 -14.99 5.61
CA GLU A 122 20.41 -15.83 5.88
C GLU A 122 21.51 -15.06 6.64
N GLY A 123 21.65 -13.76 6.38
CA GLY A 123 22.62 -12.89 7.04
C GLY A 123 22.25 -12.48 8.47
N GLY A 124 20.96 -12.51 8.82
CA GLY A 124 20.47 -12.20 10.17
C GLY A 124 20.54 -10.71 10.56
N ASP A 125 20.65 -9.80 9.57
CA ASP A 125 20.61 -8.35 9.81
C ASP A 125 19.15 -7.86 9.78
N ASP A 126 18.61 -7.56 10.95
CA ASP A 126 17.22 -7.13 11.14
C ASP A 126 16.86 -5.85 10.33
N ASP A 127 17.79 -4.92 10.17
CA ASP A 127 17.56 -3.67 9.43
C ASP A 127 17.50 -3.92 7.92
N GLU A 128 18.37 -4.80 7.40
CA GLU A 128 18.33 -5.24 6.01
C GLU A 128 17.10 -6.08 5.70
N ILE A 129 16.73 -7.01 6.59
CA ILE A 129 15.51 -7.81 6.49
C ILE A 129 14.29 -6.89 6.40
N ARG A 130 14.18 -5.90 7.29
CA ARG A 130 13.06 -4.94 7.28
C ARG A 130 13.00 -4.17 5.96
N LYS A 131 14.15 -3.67 5.48
CA LYS A 131 14.23 -2.89 4.25
C LYS A 131 13.89 -3.71 3.01
N ALA A 132 14.33 -4.97 2.95
CA ALA A 132 14.01 -5.88 1.85
C ALA A 132 12.54 -6.34 1.92
N ALA A 133 12.01 -6.66 3.10
CA ALA A 133 10.65 -7.15 3.30
C ALA A 133 9.55 -6.15 2.89
N THR A 134 9.82 -4.85 2.97
CA THR A 134 8.89 -3.82 2.47
C THR A 134 8.83 -3.76 0.93
N ARG A 135 9.87 -4.23 0.24
CA ARG A 135 9.94 -4.21 -1.24
C ARG A 135 9.27 -5.43 -1.88
N THR A 136 9.07 -6.49 -1.11
CA THR A 136 8.45 -7.75 -1.58
C THR A 136 6.92 -7.76 -1.44
N ILE A 137 6.28 -6.67 -1.00
CA ILE A 137 4.83 -6.59 -0.80
C ILE A 137 4.06 -6.95 -2.09
N ARG A 138 3.07 -7.86 -1.99
CA ARG A 138 2.14 -8.22 -3.07
C ARG A 138 0.71 -8.06 -2.60
N ALA A 139 -0.09 -7.31 -3.35
CA ALA A 139 -1.53 -7.55 -3.36
C ALA A 139 -1.80 -8.68 -4.35
N THR A 140 -2.51 -9.72 -3.92
CA THR A 140 -2.95 -10.80 -4.81
C THR A 140 -4.42 -10.59 -5.20
N PRO A 141 -4.89 -11.20 -6.30
CA PRO A 141 -6.29 -11.09 -6.71
C PRO A 141 -7.29 -11.52 -5.62
N GLU A 142 -6.92 -12.50 -4.80
CA GLU A 142 -7.75 -13.02 -3.71
C GLU A 142 -7.97 -11.97 -2.61
N MET A 143 -7.03 -11.04 -2.42
CA MET A 143 -7.17 -9.92 -1.48
C MET A 143 -8.09 -8.81 -2.00
N ASN A 144 -8.42 -8.84 -3.29
CA ASN A 144 -9.34 -7.89 -3.93
C ASN A 144 -10.77 -8.46 -4.07
N ALA A 145 -10.99 -9.73 -3.70
CA ALA A 145 -12.24 -10.47 -3.93
C ALA A 145 -13.18 -10.42 -2.72
#